data_AF-A0A1I5FL96-F1
#
_entry.id   AF-A0A1I5FL96-F1
#
_cell.length_a   1.000
_cell.length_b   1.000
_cell.length_c   1.000
_cell.angle_alpha   90.00
_cell.angle_beta   90.00
_cell.angle_gamma   90.00
#
_symmetry.space_group_name_H-M   'P 1'
#
loop_
_entity.id
_entity.type
_entity.pdbx_description
1 polymer ?
#
loop_
_entity_poly.entity_id
_entity_poly.type
_entity_poly.pdbx_seq_one_letter_code
_entity_poly.pdbx_strand_id
1 'polypeptide(L)'
;MAGSDSDFQVVYRGEYLTYYVPGGWVFFQRSKESGGGFWFGRTFDGLFLFEFTAPVSLSQGLAHLQTLKHPGAVIYESVQPDDSLPLFLA
;
A
#
# COMPACT_ATOMS: atom_id res chain seq x y z
N MET A 1 7.46 -3.91 -25.91
CA MET A 1 7.47 -4.51 -24.57
C MET A 1 8.11 -3.50 -23.64
N ALA A 2 7.29 -2.76 -22.90
CA ALA A 2 7.77 -1.68 -22.03
C ALA A 2 8.32 -2.32 -20.75
N GLY A 3 9.65 -2.31 -20.62
CA GLY A 3 10.30 -2.58 -19.35
C GLY A 3 9.78 -1.58 -18.34
N SER A 4 9.15 -2.09 -17.29
CA SER A 4 8.91 -1.30 -16.10
C SER A 4 9.64 -2.02 -15.00
N ASP A 5 10.76 -1.45 -14.60
CA ASP A 5 11.46 -1.68 -13.34
C ASP A 5 10.56 -1.21 -12.17
N SER A 6 9.32 -1.69 -12.17
CA SER A 6 8.35 -1.40 -11.14
C SER A 6 8.61 -2.40 -10.04
N ASP A 7 9.16 -1.94 -8.91
CA ASP A 7 9.32 -2.72 -7.68
C ASP A 7 7.99 -3.22 -7.07
N PHE A 8 6.89 -3.06 -7.80
CA PHE A 8 5.56 -3.47 -7.44
C PHE A 8 4.81 -4.11 -8.61
N GLN A 9 3.87 -4.99 -8.29
CA GLN A 9 2.97 -5.63 -9.26
C GLN A 9 1.52 -5.22 -8.96
N VAL A 10 0.67 -5.20 -9.98
CA VAL A 10 -0.76 -4.91 -9.82
C VAL A 10 -1.56 -6.08 -10.37
N VAL A 11 -2.40 -6.68 -9.51
CA VAL A 11 -3.31 -7.77 -9.84
C VAL A 11 -4.72 -7.21 -9.94
N TYR A 12 -5.27 -7.23 -11.15
CA TYR A 12 -6.61 -6.74 -11.42
C TYR A 12 -7.69 -7.76 -11.04
N ARG A 13 -8.95 -7.30 -10.98
CA ARG A 13 -10.08 -8.19 -10.69
C ARG A 13 -10.16 -9.33 -11.72
N GLY A 14 -10.20 -10.56 -11.25
CA GLY A 14 -10.30 -11.76 -12.08
C GLY A 14 -8.95 -12.32 -12.52
N GLU A 15 -7.86 -11.60 -12.25
CA GLU A 15 -6.50 -12.06 -12.51
C GLU A 15 -5.91 -12.74 -11.26
N TYR A 16 -4.90 -13.59 -11.49
CA TYR A 16 -4.16 -14.26 -10.44
C TYR A 16 -2.69 -13.86 -10.49
N LEU A 17 -2.08 -13.69 -9.31
CA LEU A 17 -0.65 -13.49 -9.21
C LEU A 17 0.06 -14.81 -9.53
N THR A 18 0.47 -14.98 -10.79
CA THR A 18 1.05 -16.24 -11.28
C THR A 18 2.51 -16.40 -10.86
N TYR A 19 3.24 -15.29 -10.78
CA TYR A 19 4.61 -15.24 -10.30
C TYR A 19 4.74 -14.09 -9.29
N TYR A 20 5.33 -14.40 -8.14
CA TYR A 20 5.61 -13.41 -7.12
C TYR A 20 7.09 -13.42 -6.78
N VAL A 21 7.59 -12.26 -6.34
CA VAL A 21 8.94 -12.12 -5.79
C VAL A 21 8.78 -12.07 -4.28
N PRO A 22 9.43 -12.95 -3.49
CA PRO A 22 9.37 -12.89 -2.03
C PRO A 22 9.81 -11.51 -1.53
N GLY A 23 8.96 -10.85 -0.72
CA GLY A 23 9.17 -9.48 -0.24
C GLY A 23 8.82 -8.38 -1.25
N GLY A 24 8.39 -8.75 -2.46
CA GLY A 24 7.95 -7.84 -3.51
C GLY A 24 6.59 -7.23 -3.20
N TRP A 25 6.40 -5.99 -3.63
CA TRP A 25 5.18 -5.23 -3.41
C TRP A 25 4.09 -5.62 -4.41
N VAL A 26 2.86 -5.79 -3.93
CA VAL A 26 1.73 -6.16 -4.78
C VAL A 26 0.48 -5.37 -4.38
N PHE A 27 -0.23 -4.89 -5.39
CA PHE A 27 -1.54 -4.29 -5.29
C PHE A 27 -2.60 -5.28 -5.77
N PHE A 28 -3.53 -5.67 -4.92
CA PHE A 28 -4.71 -6.45 -5.31
C PHE A 28 -5.92 -5.53 -5.46
N GLN A 29 -6.45 -5.45 -6.67
CA GLN A 29 -7.61 -4.61 -6.96
C GLN A 29 -8.86 -5.15 -6.25
N ARG A 30 -9.50 -4.29 -5.46
CA ARG A 30 -10.78 -4.59 -4.83
C ARG A 30 -11.93 -4.26 -5.78
N SER A 31 -13.04 -4.98 -5.63
CA SER A 31 -14.23 -4.76 -6.47
C SER A 31 -14.82 -3.36 -6.26
N LYS A 32 -15.26 -2.71 -7.35
CA LYS A 32 -15.84 -1.34 -7.32
C LYS A 32 -17.10 -1.27 -6.44
N GLU A 33 -17.92 -2.31 -6.48
CA GLU A 33 -19.13 -2.52 -5.66
C GLU A 33 -18.84 -2.52 -4.15
N SER A 34 -17.63 -2.85 -3.71
CA SER A 34 -17.25 -2.84 -2.29
C SER A 34 -16.62 -1.51 -1.83
N GLY A 35 -16.58 -0.49 -2.69
CA GLY A 35 -15.89 0.79 -2.45
C GLY A 35 -14.57 0.95 -3.21
N GLY A 36 -14.20 -0.05 -4.03
CA GLY A 36 -12.99 0.01 -4.85
C GLY A 36 -11.69 0.01 -4.03
N GLY A 37 -10.64 0.57 -4.64
CA GLY A 37 -9.30 0.65 -4.06
C GLY A 37 -8.46 -0.60 -4.30
N PHE A 38 -7.32 -0.65 -3.61
CA PHE A 38 -6.35 -1.73 -3.70
C PHE A 38 -5.92 -2.16 -2.31
N TRP A 39 -5.82 -3.47 -2.10
CA TRP A 39 -5.04 -4.00 -1.00
C TRP A 39 -3.57 -3.94 -1.38
N PHE A 40 -2.79 -3.23 -0.57
CA PHE A 40 -1.37 -3.05 -0.80
C PHE A 40 -0.57 -3.76 0.28
N GLY A 41 0.47 -4.47 -0.14
CA GLY A 41 1.24 -5.31 0.76
C GLY A 41 2.38 -6.04 0.08
N ARG A 42 3.02 -6.93 0.84
CA ARG A 42 4.11 -7.79 0.39
C ARG A 42 3.65 -9.22 0.22
N THR A 43 4.22 -9.88 -0.78
CA THR A 43 3.98 -11.31 -1.02
C THR A 43 5.17 -12.13 -0.56
N PHE A 44 4.89 -13.23 0.14
CA PHE A 44 5.86 -14.22 0.56
C PHE A 44 5.29 -15.62 0.29
N ASP A 45 6.07 -16.66 0.60
CA ASP A 45 5.63 -18.03 0.42
C ASP A 45 4.40 -18.34 1.29
N GLY A 46 3.28 -18.63 0.63
CA GLY A 46 2.00 -18.96 1.27
C GLY A 46 1.28 -17.81 1.97
N LEU A 47 1.80 -16.58 1.97
CA LEU A 47 1.21 -15.47 2.72
C LEU A 47 1.32 -14.12 2.02
N PHE A 48 0.31 -13.29 2.27
CA PHE A 48 0.27 -11.89 1.86
C PHE A 48 0.20 -11.01 3.11
N LEU A 49 1.18 -10.13 3.27
CA LEU A 49 1.29 -9.22 4.39
C LEU A 49 0.75 -7.85 3.97
N PHE A 50 -0.34 -7.41 4.60
CA PHE A 50 -0.89 -6.08 4.37
C PHE A 50 0.03 -5.00 4.93
N GLU A 51 0.33 -3.98 4.13
CA GLU A 51 1.09 -2.81 4.58
C GLU A 51 0.19 -1.79 5.26
N PHE A 52 -1.04 -1.65 4.75
CA PHE A 52 -2.08 -0.79 5.31
C PHE A 52 -3.18 -1.62 5.93
N THR A 53 -3.77 -1.13 7.02
CA THR A 53 -4.91 -1.77 7.69
C THR A 53 -6.21 -1.68 6.90
N ALA A 54 -6.27 -0.82 5.88
CA ALA A 54 -7.43 -0.59 5.02
C ALA A 54 -7.03 -0.53 3.54
N PRO A 55 -7.99 -0.72 2.60
CA PRO A 55 -7.73 -0.54 1.18
C PRO A 55 -7.30 0.90 0.87
N VAL A 56 -6.31 1.05 0.02
CA VAL A 56 -5.74 2.36 -0.35
C VAL A 56 -5.97 2.67 -1.82
N SER A 57 -5.83 3.94 -2.18
CA SER A 57 -5.73 4.33 -3.59
C SER A 57 -4.37 3.92 -4.17
N LEU A 58 -4.30 3.73 -5.49
CA LEU A 58 -3.04 3.41 -6.16
C LEU A 58 -2.00 4.52 -5.95
N SER A 59 -2.42 5.79 -6.00
CA SER A 59 -1.56 6.95 -5.71
C SER A 59 -0.98 6.93 -4.30
N GLN A 60 -1.76 6.55 -3.29
CA GLN A 60 -1.30 6.48 -1.91
C GLN A 60 -0.25 5.37 -1.71
N GLY A 61 -0.47 4.19 -2.30
CA GLY A 61 0.54 3.13 -2.25
C GLY A 61 1.81 3.46 -3.03
N LEU A 62 1.70 4.16 -4.16
CA LEU A 62 2.89 4.66 -4.88
C LEU A 62 3.67 5.70 -4.08
N ALA A 63 2.98 6.62 -3.40
CA ALA A 63 3.62 7.59 -2.52
C ALA A 63 4.39 6.89 -1.39
N HIS A 64 3.79 5.85 -0.79
CA HIS A 64 4.46 5.04 0.24
C HIS A 64 5.74 4.36 -0.29
N LEU A 65 5.68 3.76 -1.49
CA LEU A 65 6.85 3.18 -2.15
C LEU A 65 7.95 4.21 -2.40
N GLN A 66 7.59 5.43 -2.79
CA GLN A 66 8.55 6.51 -3.00
C GLN A 66 9.22 6.94 -1.69
N THR A 67 8.48 7.03 -0.59
CA THR A 67 9.00 7.31 0.75
C THR A 67 9.95 6.20 1.23
N LEU A 68 9.62 4.92 0.97
CA LEU A 68 10.49 3.80 1.33
C LEU A 68 11.81 3.81 0.55
N LYS A 69 11.78 4.18 -0.73
CA LYS A 69 12.99 4.32 -1.56
C LYS A 69 13.85 5.52 -1.17
N HIS A 70 13.25 6.57 -0.61
CA HIS A 70 13.92 7.79 -0.20
C HIS A 70 13.55 8.14 1.26
N PRO A 71 14.20 7.50 2.25
CA PRO A 71 13.82 7.63 3.66
C PRO A 71 14.00 9.03 4.28
N GLY A 72 14.43 10.03 3.50
CA GLY A 72 14.50 11.45 3.89
C GLY A 72 13.37 12.33 3.34
N ALA A 73 12.49 11.81 2.48
CA ALA A 73 11.34 12.53 1.92
C ALA A 73 10.08 12.23 2.73
N VAL A 74 10.06 12.67 4.00
CA VAL A 74 8.87 12.61 4.84
C VAL A 74 7.88 13.65 4.31
N ILE A 75 6.87 13.22 3.55
CA ILE A 75 5.64 14.00 3.42
C ILE A 75 4.77 13.56 4.60
N TYR A 76 4.78 14.36 5.66
CA TYR A 76 3.72 14.33 6.64
C TYR A 76 2.43 14.70 5.89
N GLU A 77 1.57 13.72 5.62
CA GLU A 77 0.18 14.04 5.41
C GLU A 77 -0.27 14.67 6.72
N SER A 78 -0.62 15.96 6.67
CA SER A 78 -1.00 16.74 7.84
C SER A 78 -2.29 16.19 8.44
N VAL A 79 -2.20 15.14 9.25
CA VAL A 79 -3.13 14.94 10.36
C VAL A 79 -2.83 16.11 11.29
N GLN A 80 -3.68 17.15 11.21
CA GLN A 80 -3.77 18.12 12.29
C GLN A 80 -4.04 17.29 13.56
N PRO A 81 -3.18 17.32 14.58
CA PRO A 81 -3.59 16.86 15.89
C PRO A 81 -4.74 17.78 16.30
N ASP A 82 -5.96 17.28 16.21
CA ASP A 82 -7.09 17.93 16.88
C ASP A 82 -6.67 18.01 18.36
N ASP A 83 -6.54 19.24 18.84
CA ASP A 83 -5.98 19.68 20.14
C ASP A 83 -6.85 19.21 21.34
N SER A 84 -7.42 18.01 21.24
CA SER A 84 -8.49 17.47 22.08
C SER A 84 -8.13 16.09 22.65
N LEU A 85 -6.87 15.84 23.02
CA LEU A 85 -6.52 14.68 23.84
C LEU A 85 -6.39 15.11 25.31
N PRO A 86 -7.21 14.56 26.22
CA PRO A 86 -7.23 15.01 27.61
C PRO A 86 -5.92 14.64 28.33
N LEU A 87 -5.33 15.67 28.94
CA LEU A 87 -4.21 15.61 29.89
C LEU A 87 -4.60 14.89 31.19
N PHE A 88 -4.85 13.59 31.14
CA PHE A 88 -4.96 12.79 32.37
C PHE A 88 -4.18 11.48 32.26
N LEU A 89 -2.87 11.58 32.52
CA LEU A 89 -2.19 10.64 33.40
C LEU A 89 -1.17 11.44 34.22
N ALA A 90 -1.63 11.96 35.35
CA ALA A 90 -0.80 12.39 36.47
C ALA A 90 -0.74 11.23 37.48
#